data_AF-A0A920FMI4-F1
#
_entry.id   AF-A0A920FMI4-F1
#
_cell.length_a   1.000
_cell.length_b   1.000
_cell.length_c   1.000
_cell.angle_alpha   90.00
_cell.angle_beta   90.00
_cell.angle_gamma   90.00
#
_symmetry.space_group_name_H-M   'P 1'
#
loop_
_entity.id
_entity.type
_entity.pdbx_description
1 polymer ?
#
loop_
_entity_poly.entity_id
_entity_poly.type
_entity_poly.pdbx_seq_one_letter_code
_entity_poly.pdbx_strand_id
1 'polypeptide(L)'
;MKTIFMTLFSVSILATMAIAGPGCSGYKEVTLAEQKSHAHEVLVVEIDGMELFQLTNQEGKIFFKIRNLFGEEVAQGLDKEQLAEQYPKVYKALLES
;
A
#
# COMPACT_ATOMS: atom_id res chain seq x y z
N MET A 1 6.06 16.60 -56.35
CA MET A 1 7.30 16.82 -55.56
C MET A 1 7.06 16.37 -54.14
N LYS A 2 8.09 15.77 -53.53
CA LYS A 2 8.18 15.31 -52.14
C LYS A 2 7.83 16.43 -51.14
N THR A 3 7.18 16.06 -50.04
CA THR A 3 7.73 16.22 -48.68
C THR A 3 6.95 15.36 -47.70
N ILE A 4 7.66 14.43 -47.07
CA ILE A 4 7.25 13.67 -45.89
C ILE A 4 7.65 14.53 -44.68
N PHE A 5 6.78 14.69 -43.69
CA PHE A 5 7.22 14.93 -42.31
C PHE A 5 6.20 14.32 -41.33
N MET A 6 6.63 13.23 -40.68
CA MET A 6 6.10 12.76 -39.41
C MET A 6 6.30 13.80 -38.32
N THR A 7 5.38 13.90 -37.36
CA THR A 7 5.61 14.05 -35.90
C THR A 7 4.24 14.12 -35.19
N LEU A 8 3.88 13.10 -34.41
CA LEU A 8 4.03 12.95 -32.96
C LEU A 8 2.80 13.42 -32.16
N PHE A 9 2.16 12.41 -31.58
CA PHE A 9 1.31 12.39 -30.38
C PHE A 9 1.35 13.64 -29.48
N SER A 10 0.19 14.14 -29.10
CA SER A 10 -0.02 14.82 -27.81
C SER A 10 -1.43 14.53 -27.31
N VAL A 11 -1.50 13.58 -26.38
CA VAL A 11 -2.70 13.27 -25.60
C VAL A 11 -2.67 14.20 -24.39
N SER A 12 -3.58 15.17 -24.36
CA SER A 12 -3.78 16.05 -23.20
C SER A 12 -5.03 15.59 -22.45
N ILE A 13 -4.84 14.75 -21.42
CA ILE A 13 -5.89 14.38 -20.47
C ILE A 13 -6.06 15.58 -19.52
N LEU A 14 -7.20 16.27 -19.62
CA LEU A 14 -7.61 17.25 -18.63
C LEU A 14 -7.99 16.50 -17.34
N ALA A 15 -7.31 16.84 -16.25
CA ALA A 15 -7.58 16.32 -14.92
C ALA A 15 -8.99 16.70 -14.45
N THR A 16 -9.76 15.69 -14.07
CA THR A 16 -11.05 15.83 -13.39
C THR A 16 -10.83 16.48 -12.03
N MET A 17 -11.35 17.70 -11.85
CA MET A 17 -11.45 18.32 -10.53
C MET A 17 -12.52 17.59 -9.72
N ALA A 18 -12.10 16.81 -8.73
CA ALA A 18 -12.99 16.26 -7.72
C ALA A 18 -13.36 17.37 -6.72
N ILE A 19 -14.57 17.88 -6.88
CA ILE A 19 -15.33 18.69 -5.93
C ILE A 19 -15.54 17.87 -4.64
N ALA A 20 -14.79 18.16 -3.58
CA ALA A 20 -15.05 17.64 -2.25
C ALA A 20 -16.16 18.48 -1.59
N GLY A 21 -17.34 17.88 -1.45
CA GLY A 21 -18.45 18.42 -0.65
C GLY A 21 -18.20 18.26 0.86
N PRO A 22 -18.93 19.00 1.72
CA PRO A 22 -18.76 18.95 3.16
C PRO A 22 -19.62 17.84 3.77
N GLY A 23 -19.05 16.91 4.54
CA GLY A 23 -19.87 15.99 5.33
C GLY A 23 -19.16 14.79 5.95
N CYS A 24 -19.33 14.68 7.27
CA CYS A 24 -19.15 13.51 8.14
C CYS A 24 -17.74 13.09 8.62
N SER A 25 -17.54 13.41 9.90
CA SER A 25 -16.76 12.72 10.94
C SER A 25 -15.96 11.47 10.55
N GLY A 26 -14.67 11.51 10.87
CA GLY A 26 -14.06 10.44 11.66
C GLY A 26 -13.37 9.31 10.91
N TYR A 27 -12.84 9.56 9.72
CA TYR A 27 -11.82 8.68 9.14
C TYR A 27 -10.54 9.49 8.93
N LYS A 28 -9.49 9.12 9.68
CA LYS A 28 -8.13 9.60 9.43
C LYS A 28 -7.72 9.00 8.09
N GLU A 29 -7.88 9.75 7.01
CA GLU A 29 -7.32 9.40 5.71
C GLU A 29 -5.81 9.31 5.88
N VAL A 30 -5.30 8.08 5.94
CA VAL A 30 -3.87 7.80 5.84
C VAL A 30 -3.56 7.79 4.35
N THR A 31 -3.25 8.98 3.82
CA THR A 31 -2.83 9.11 2.43
C THR A 31 -1.44 8.49 2.30
N LEU A 32 -1.37 7.19 1.99
CA LEU A 32 -0.15 6.53 1.51
C LEU A 32 0.11 7.00 0.08
N ALA A 33 0.58 8.24 -0.05
CA ALA A 33 1.15 8.73 -1.29
C ALA A 33 2.42 7.91 -1.58
N GLU A 34 2.28 6.97 -2.51
CA GLU A 34 3.36 6.44 -3.34
C GLU A 34 4.65 6.03 -2.62
N GLN A 35 4.60 4.99 -1.78
CA GLN A 35 5.83 4.30 -1.38
C GLN A 35 6.28 3.31 -2.48
N LYS A 36 6.48 3.80 -3.70
CA LYS A 36 7.26 3.10 -4.74
C LYS A 36 8.75 3.35 -4.49
N SER A 37 9.35 2.71 -3.48
CA SER A 37 10.83 2.70 -3.38
C SER A 37 11.39 1.78 -2.29
N HIS A 38 12.04 0.69 -2.70
CA HIS A 38 13.11 -0.02 -1.98
C HIS A 38 12.85 -0.65 -0.59
N ALA A 39 11.62 -0.81 -0.12
CA ALA A 39 11.38 -1.59 1.08
C ALA A 39 11.62 -3.09 0.81
N HIS A 40 12.51 -3.72 1.59
CA HIS A 40 12.69 -5.17 1.52
C HIS A 40 11.45 -5.83 2.14
N GLU A 41 10.75 -6.61 1.33
CA GLU A 41 9.50 -7.29 1.70
C GLU A 41 9.78 -8.77 1.94
N VAL A 42 9.45 -9.25 3.14
CA VAL A 42 9.63 -10.65 3.53
C VAL A 42 8.31 -11.18 4.08
N LEU A 43 7.80 -12.27 3.50
CA LEU A 43 6.68 -13.02 4.09
C LEU A 43 7.15 -13.64 5.40
N VAL A 44 6.51 -13.29 6.51
CA VAL A 44 6.88 -13.77 7.85
C VAL A 44 5.85 -14.71 8.44
N VAL A 45 4.57 -14.59 8.07
CA VAL A 45 3.50 -15.46 8.58
C VAL A 45 2.44 -15.66 7.50
N GLU A 46 1.91 -16.88 7.42
CA GLU A 46 0.67 -17.18 6.71
C GLU A 46 -0.32 -17.82 7.70
N ILE A 47 -1.49 -17.21 7.89
CA ILE A 47 -2.51 -17.72 8.81
C ILE A 47 -3.91 -17.34 8.35
N ASP A 48 -4.85 -18.29 8.42
CA ASP A 48 -6.28 -18.08 8.09
C ASP A 48 -6.50 -17.41 6.72
N GLY A 49 -5.60 -17.66 5.76
CA GLY A 49 -5.64 -17.03 4.45
C GLY A 49 -5.25 -15.55 4.41
N MET A 50 -4.46 -15.13 5.39
CA MET A 50 -3.76 -13.85 5.38
C MET A 50 -2.27 -14.10 5.38
N GLU A 51 -1.56 -13.32 4.56
CA GLU A 51 -0.12 -13.26 4.48
C GLU A 51 0.37 -11.98 5.15
N LEU A 52 1.20 -12.11 6.18
CA LEU A 52 1.87 -10.99 6.83
C LEU A 52 3.26 -10.82 6.23
N PHE A 53 3.52 -9.65 5.67
CA PHE A 53 4.81 -9.24 5.16
C PHE A 53 5.45 -8.22 6.11
N GLN A 54 6.70 -8.44 6.45
CA GLN A 54 7.54 -7.44 7.09
C GLN A 54 8.22 -6.58 6.01
N LEU A 55 8.12 -5.28 6.17
CA LEU A 55 8.72 -4.26 5.32
C LEU A 55 9.79 -3.52 6.10
N THR A 56 11.03 -3.56 5.63
CA THR A 56 12.12 -2.74 6.22
C THR A 56 12.44 -1.59 5.27
N ASN A 57 12.32 -0.37 5.75
CA ASN A 57 12.67 0.82 4.97
C ASN A 57 14.20 1.06 4.97
N GLN A 58 14.67 2.04 4.19
CA GLN A 58 16.10 2.39 4.09
C GLN A 58 16.71 2.89 5.41
N GLU A 59 15.89 3.38 6.34
CA GLU A 59 16.29 3.82 7.68
C GLU A 59 16.34 2.67 8.70
N GLY A 60 16.01 1.43 8.28
CA GLY A 60 15.93 0.27 9.16
C GLY A 60 14.65 0.18 10.00
N LYS A 61 13.67 1.05 9.75
CA LYS A 61 12.35 0.96 10.40
C LYS A 61 11.55 -0.19 9.80
N ILE A 62 10.92 -0.94 10.69
CA ILE A 62 10.08 -2.08 10.35
C ILE A 62 8.61 -1.66 10.35
N PHE A 63 7.91 -2.04 9.29
CA PHE A 63 6.46 -1.92 9.15
C PHE A 63 5.90 -3.26 8.68
N PHE A 64 4.60 -3.43 8.80
CA PHE A 64 3.91 -4.63 8.36
C PHE A 64 2.88 -4.32 7.28
N LYS A 65 2.70 -5.28 6.38
CA LYS A 65 1.68 -5.31 5.34
C LYS A 65 0.96 -6.65 5.41
N ILE A 66 -0.35 -6.64 5.23
CA ILE A 66 -1.18 -7.84 5.19
C ILE A 66 -1.81 -7.95 3.81
N ARG A 67 -1.72 -9.15 3.22
CA ARG A 67 -2.48 -9.53 2.03
C ARG A 67 -3.45 -10.66 2.35
N ASN A 68 -4.53 -10.77 1.59
CA ASN A 68 -5.39 -11.95 1.60
C ASN A 68 -4.89 -13.03 0.61
N LEU A 69 -5.54 -14.18 0.61
CA LEU A 69 -5.32 -15.30 -0.33
C LEU A 69 -5.38 -14.92 -1.82
N PHE A 70 -6.06 -13.82 -2.15
CA PHE A 70 -6.20 -13.33 -3.52
C PHE A 70 -5.08 -12.34 -3.91
N GLY A 71 -4.15 -12.09 -2.99
CA GLY A 71 -3.05 -11.13 -3.17
C GLY A 71 -3.47 -9.67 -2.98
N GLU A 72 -4.71 -9.41 -2.54
CA GLU A 72 -5.20 -8.06 -2.29
C GLU A 72 -4.62 -7.53 -0.98
N GLU A 73 -4.16 -6.29 -0.99
CA GLU A 73 -3.65 -5.63 0.20
C GLU A 73 -4.81 -5.24 1.12
N VAL A 74 -4.79 -5.79 2.33
CA VAL A 74 -5.80 -5.54 3.37
C VAL A 74 -5.37 -4.41 4.30
N ALA A 75 -4.06 -4.31 4.57
CA ALA A 75 -3.47 -3.24 5.35
C ALA A 75 -1.98 -3.07 5.02
N GLN A 76 -1.44 -1.87 5.15
CA GLN A 76 -0.01 -1.57 4.98
C GLN A 76 0.44 -0.49 5.97
N GLY A 77 1.73 -0.51 6.30
CA GLY A 77 2.36 0.55 7.10
C GLY A 77 2.08 0.40 8.59
N LEU A 78 1.63 -0.77 9.02
CA LEU A 78 1.35 -1.05 10.42
C LEU A 78 2.65 -1.13 11.21
N ASP A 79 2.73 -0.43 12.33
CA ASP A 79 3.74 -0.73 13.34
C ASP A 79 3.34 -1.97 14.17
N LYS A 80 4.19 -2.37 15.11
CA LYS A 80 3.98 -3.58 15.90
C LYS A 80 2.77 -3.45 16.82
N GLU A 81 2.58 -2.28 17.42
CA GLU A 81 1.45 -1.99 18.29
C GLU A 81 0.13 -2.02 17.51
N GLN A 82 0.08 -1.39 16.34
CA GLN A 82 -1.07 -1.39 15.43
C GLN A 82 -1.41 -2.80 14.92
N LEU A 83 -0.38 -3.60 14.62
CA LEU A 83 -0.59 -4.99 14.23
C LEU A 83 -1.22 -5.81 15.37
N ALA A 84 -0.76 -5.61 16.60
CA ALA A 84 -1.29 -6.29 17.79
C ALA A 84 -2.74 -5.85 18.10
N GLU A 85 -3.06 -4.58 17.92
CA GLU A 85 -4.40 -4.03 18.18
C GLU A 85 -5.42 -4.42 17.10
N GLN A 86 -5.07 -4.27 15.82
CA GLN A 86 -6.01 -4.45 14.70
C GLN A 86 -6.08 -5.90 14.21
N TYR A 87 -4.97 -6.64 14.30
CA TYR A 87 -4.87 -8.02 13.81
C TYR A 87 -4.25 -8.96 14.88
N PRO A 88 -4.88 -9.07 16.07
CA PRO A 88 -4.30 -9.80 17.21
C PRO A 88 -3.99 -11.28 16.92
N LYS A 89 -4.76 -11.92 16.03
CA LYS A 89 -4.49 -13.30 15.60
C LYS A 89 -3.21 -13.41 14.76
N VAL A 90 -3.04 -12.51 13.80
CA VAL A 90 -1.84 -12.45 12.94
C VAL A 90 -0.62 -12.09 13.77
N TYR A 91 -0.77 -11.14 14.70
CA TYR A 91 0.29 -10.78 15.64
C TYR A 91 0.69 -11.95 16.55
N LYS A 92 -0.28 -12.73 17.05
CA LYS A 92 0.02 -13.92 17.84
C LYS A 92 0.84 -14.94 17.04
N ALA A 93 0.44 -15.21 15.80
CA ALA A 93 1.15 -16.12 14.92
C ALA A 93 2.59 -15.64 14.60
N LEU A 94 2.79 -14.32 14.49
CA LEU A 94 4.13 -13.73 14.35
C LEU A 94 5.03 -14.00 15.56
N LEU A 95 4.48 -14.04 16.77
CA LEU A 95 5.26 -14.34 17.98
C LEU A 95 5.60 -15.82 18.14
N GLU A 96 4.87 -16.70 17.44
CA GLU A 96 5.02 -18.16 17.49
C GLU A 96 5.87 -18.72 16.33
N SER A 97 6.19 -17.89 15.33
CA SER A 97 7.06 -18.20 14.19
C SER A 97 8.55 -18.03 14.50
#